data_AF-A0A9P4QQZ6-F1
#
_entry.id   AF-A0A9P4QQZ6-F1
#
_cell.length_a   1.000
_cell.length_b   1.000
_cell.length_c   1.000
_cell.angle_alpha   90.00
_cell.angle_beta   90.00
_cell.angle_gamma   90.00
#
_symmetry.space_group_name_H-M   'P 1'
#
loop_
_entity.id
_entity.type
_entity.pdbx_description
1 polymer ?
#
loop_
_entity_poly.entity_id
_entity_poly.type
_entity_poly.pdbx_seq_one_letter_code
_entity_poly.pdbx_strand_id
1 'polypeptide(L)'
;MNLKNTDDAVSGVRAQLERGGDIPAGQSFYTIKTNVVAFMCNKDNRKAGLTAFIFSAHLGTITDRCGRYISGAYQDGPTKNRGAIIVGYQRWSQGTDFCKGATSSPASSC
;
A
#
# COMPACT_ATOMS: atom_id res chain seq x y z
N MET A 1 10.95 -11.13 -0.66
CA MET A 1 11.69 -9.84 -0.50
C MET A 1 12.58 -9.91 0.73
N ASN A 2 13.43 -8.90 0.98
CA ASN A 2 14.21 -8.86 2.22
C ASN A 2 13.28 -8.55 3.42
N LEU A 3 13.31 -9.42 4.43
CA LEU A 3 12.47 -9.38 5.63
C LEU A 3 12.51 -8.01 6.32
N LYS A 4 13.72 -7.59 6.70
CA LYS A 4 13.96 -6.38 7.47
C LYS A 4 13.53 -5.13 6.69
N ASN A 5 13.86 -5.05 5.41
CA ASN A 5 13.47 -3.90 4.59
C ASN A 5 11.95 -3.80 4.44
N THR A 6 11.26 -4.94 4.26
CA THR A 6 9.79 -4.97 4.21
C THR A 6 9.18 -4.53 5.54
N ASP A 7 9.65 -5.09 6.66
CA ASP A 7 9.12 -4.74 7.98
C ASP A 7 9.38 -3.27 8.33
N ASP A 8 10.59 -2.76 8.07
CA ASP A 8 10.95 -1.36 8.29
C ASP A 8 10.13 -0.40 7.40
N ALA A 9 9.79 -0.81 6.17
CA ALA A 9 8.95 -0.02 5.26
C ALA A 9 7.49 0.01 5.75
N VAL A 10 6.94 -1.14 6.12
CA VAL A 10 5.59 -1.25 6.69
C VAL A 10 5.47 -0.42 7.97
N SER A 11 6.46 -0.49 8.86
CA SER A 11 6.49 0.30 10.09
C SER A 11 6.50 1.81 9.81
N GLY A 12 7.19 2.26 8.76
CA GLY A 12 7.22 3.68 8.39
C GLY A 12 5.87 4.21 7.92
N VAL A 13 5.11 3.40 7.17
CA VAL A 13 3.74 3.78 6.75
C VAL A 13 2.79 3.78 7.95
N ARG A 14 2.88 2.79 8.85
CA ARG A 14 2.09 2.78 10.09
C ARG A 14 2.31 4.04 10.92
N ALA A 15 3.56 4.43 11.13
CA ALA A 15 3.89 5.64 11.87
C ALA A 15 3.35 6.92 11.20
N GLN A 16 3.28 6.97 9.87
CA GLN A 16 2.65 8.07 9.15
C GLN A 16 1.14 8.11 9.40
N LEU A 17 0.46 6.97 9.31
CA LEU A 17 -0.99 6.85 9.57
C LEU A 17 -1.38 7.14 11.03
N GLU A 18 -0.49 6.86 11.98
CA GLU A 18 -0.70 7.17 13.40
C GLU A 18 -0.54 8.67 13.70
N ARG A 19 0.26 9.38 12.91
CA ARG A 19 0.55 10.82 13.08
C ARG A 19 -0.34 11.71 12.21
N GLY A 20 -0.62 11.27 10.99
CA GLY A 20 -1.42 11.95 9.98
C GLY A 20 -2.65 11.12 9.71
N GLY A 21 -3.82 11.69 10.01
CA GLY A 21 -5.11 11.02 9.86
C GLY A 21 -5.45 10.67 8.42
N ASP A 22 -6.41 11.38 7.82
CA ASP A 22 -6.90 11.01 6.49
C ASP A 22 -5.84 11.23 5.40
N ILE A 23 -5.75 10.30 4.44
CA ILE A 23 -4.92 10.47 3.23
C ILE A 23 -5.66 11.44 2.30
N PRO A 24 -5.08 12.60 1.93
CA PRO A 24 -5.74 13.52 1.01
C PRO A 24 -6.07 12.89 -0.34
N ALA A 25 -7.04 13.47 -1.05
CA ALA A 25 -7.44 13.03 -2.37
C ALA A 25 -6.25 12.98 -3.34
N GLY A 26 -6.08 11.87 -4.05
CA GLY A 26 -4.99 11.67 -5.01
C GLY A 26 -3.59 11.55 -4.41
N GLN A 27 -3.45 11.49 -3.08
CA GLN A 27 -2.16 11.35 -2.41
C GLN A 27 -1.90 9.93 -1.91
N SER A 28 -0.69 9.70 -1.38
CA SER A 28 -0.29 8.42 -0.82
C SER A 28 0.59 8.60 0.41
N PHE A 29 0.49 7.67 1.34
CA PHE A 29 1.54 7.43 2.31
C PHE A 29 2.41 6.28 1.83
N TYR A 30 3.72 6.46 1.89
CA TYR A 30 4.66 5.43 1.50
C TYR A 30 5.94 5.54 2.30
N THR A 31 6.67 4.43 2.38
CA THR A 31 8.03 4.39 2.92
C THR A 31 8.87 3.49 2.05
N ILE A 32 10.03 3.97 1.64
CA ILE A 32 11.02 3.22 0.88
C ILE A 32 12.15 2.81 1.84
N LYS A 33 12.51 1.52 1.80
CA LYS A 33 13.66 0.96 2.50
C LYS A 33 14.52 0.18 1.52
N THR A 34 15.61 0.82 1.09
CA THR A 34 16.54 0.30 0.07
C THR A 34 15.82 -0.07 -1.22
N ASN A 35 15.36 -1.30 -1.35
CA ASN A 35 14.75 -1.89 -2.54
C ASN A 35 13.30 -2.34 -2.32
N VAL A 36 12.65 -1.90 -1.24
CA VAL A 36 11.25 -2.20 -0.94
C VAL A 36 10.49 -0.89 -0.72
N VAL A 37 9.29 -0.80 -1.25
CA VAL A 37 8.33 0.25 -0.91
C VAL A 37 7.10 -0.40 -0.27
N ALA A 38 6.68 0.12 0.88
CA ALA A 38 5.34 -0.10 1.42
C ALA A 38 4.51 1.16 1.18
N PHE A 39 3.25 1.01 0.81
CA PHE A 39 2.43 2.13 0.34
C PHE A 39 0.94 1.94 0.64
N MET A 40 0.26 3.07 0.74
CA MET A 40 -1.19 3.21 0.79
C MET A 40 -1.57 4.41 -0.09
N CYS A 41 -2.25 4.16 -1.20
CA CYS A 41 -2.60 5.15 -2.20
C CYS A 41 -4.10 5.46 -2.14
N ASN A 42 -4.44 6.73 -2.03
CA ASN A 42 -5.81 7.20 -2.18
C ASN A 42 -6.05 7.65 -3.62
N LYS A 43 -6.77 6.83 -4.40
CA LYS A 43 -7.20 7.20 -5.77
C LYS A 43 -8.57 7.88 -5.80
N ASP A 44 -9.17 8.12 -4.65
CA ASP A 44 -10.43 8.85 -4.58
C ASP A 44 -10.20 10.37 -4.71
N ASN A 45 -11.26 11.08 -5.09
CA ASN A 45 -11.32 12.54 -5.10
C ASN A 45 -11.69 13.13 -3.72
N ARG A 46 -11.85 12.28 -2.72
CA ARG A 46 -12.10 12.63 -1.32
C ARG A 46 -10.95 12.14 -0.47
N LYS A 47 -10.79 12.76 0.71
CA LYS A 47 -9.89 12.24 1.74
C LYS A 47 -10.36 10.86 2.22
N ALA A 48 -9.42 9.96 2.47
CA ALA A 48 -9.70 8.62 2.93
C ALA A 48 -9.23 8.45 4.37
N GLY A 49 -10.18 8.23 5.28
CA GLY A 49 -9.90 7.95 6.68
C GLY A 49 -9.43 6.53 6.87
N LEU A 50 -8.13 6.33 6.79
CA LEU A 50 -7.50 5.03 6.92
C LEU A 50 -6.58 5.06 8.11
N THR A 51 -6.67 4.02 8.94
CA THR A 51 -5.86 3.88 10.15
C THR A 51 -4.73 2.88 9.92
N ALA A 52 -3.74 2.90 10.80
CA ALA A 52 -2.70 1.85 10.84
C ALA A 52 -3.30 0.44 11.01
N PHE A 53 -4.48 0.33 11.66
CA PHE A 53 -5.23 -0.91 11.77
C PHE A 53 -5.72 -1.41 10.41
N ILE A 54 -6.41 -0.56 9.63
CA ILE A 54 -6.93 -0.92 8.30
C ILE A 54 -5.78 -1.27 7.35
N PHE A 55 -4.70 -0.49 7.36
CA PHE A 55 -3.49 -0.79 6.60
C PHE A 55 -2.95 -2.19 6.93
N SER A 56 -2.85 -2.52 8.22
CA SER A 56 -2.36 -3.82 8.68
C SER A 56 -3.29 -4.98 8.31
N ALA A 57 -4.61 -4.77 8.37
CA ALA A 57 -5.59 -5.78 7.97
C ALA A 57 -5.45 -6.13 6.48
N HIS A 58 -5.30 -5.12 5.61
CA HIS A 58 -5.09 -5.35 4.18
C HIS A 58 -3.75 -6.04 3.87
N LEU A 59 -2.68 -5.73 4.61
CA LEU A 59 -1.42 -6.48 4.50
C LEU A 59 -1.57 -7.94 4.95
N GLY A 60 -2.44 -8.22 5.93
CA GLY A 60 -2.84 -9.56 6.31
C GLY A 60 -3.47 -10.31 5.15
N THR A 61 -4.44 -9.70 4.46
CA THR A 61 -5.06 -10.27 3.26
C THR A 61 -4.05 -10.58 2.14
N ILE A 62 -3.07 -9.69 1.92
CA ILE A 62 -1.99 -9.94 0.95
C ILE A 62 -1.16 -11.14 1.39
N THR A 63 -0.81 -11.23 2.68
CA THR A 63 -0.04 -12.35 3.23
C THR A 63 -0.78 -13.67 3.09
N ASP A 64 -2.09 -13.70 3.35
CA ASP A 64 -2.92 -14.90 3.26
C ASP A 64 -3.06 -15.40 1.82
N ARG A 65 -3.12 -14.49 0.84
CA ARG A 65 -3.30 -14.85 -0.58
C ARG A 65 -1.99 -15.12 -1.31
N CYS A 66 -0.98 -14.29 -1.06
CA CYS A 66 0.29 -14.29 -1.80
C CYS A 66 1.41 -15.03 -1.06
N GLY A 67 1.27 -15.20 0.25
CA GLY A 67 2.36 -15.62 1.12
C GLY A 67 3.14 -14.43 1.68
N ARG A 68 3.83 -14.70 2.79
CA ARG A 68 4.58 -13.68 3.53
C ARG A 68 5.78 -13.18 2.72
N TYR A 69 6.00 -11.87 2.69
CA TYR A 69 7.11 -11.21 1.99
C TYR A 69 7.15 -11.42 0.47
N ILE A 70 6.01 -11.77 -0.13
CA ILE A 70 5.78 -11.75 -1.57
C ILE A 70 5.20 -10.38 -1.95
N SER A 71 5.71 -9.80 -3.05
CA SER A 71 5.21 -8.50 -3.54
C SER A 71 3.73 -8.62 -3.78
N GLY A 72 2.96 -7.67 -3.26
CA GLY A 72 1.53 -7.73 -3.42
C GLY A 72 0.88 -6.39 -3.12
N ALA A 73 -0.27 -6.20 -3.75
CA ALA A 73 -1.17 -5.10 -3.45
C ALA A 73 -2.58 -5.64 -3.23
N TYR A 74 -3.36 -4.93 -2.44
CA TYR A 74 -4.78 -5.12 -2.22
C TYR A 74 -5.49 -3.82 -2.59
N GLN A 75 -6.57 -3.94 -3.35
CA GLN A 75 -7.42 -2.81 -3.64
C GLN A 75 -8.71 -2.93 -2.83
N ASP A 76 -8.97 -1.93 -1.99
CA ASP A 76 -10.23 -1.73 -1.33
C ASP A 76 -11.08 -0.73 -2.12
N GLY A 77 -12.36 -1.03 -2.33
CA GLY A 77 -13.26 -0.22 -3.14
C GLY A 77 -13.28 -0.52 -4.65
N PRO A 78 -14.02 0.27 -5.46
CA PRO A 78 -14.38 -0.07 -6.83
C PRO A 78 -13.19 -0.21 -7.77
N THR A 79 -13.22 -1.19 -8.67
CA THR A 79 -12.17 -1.45 -9.70
C THR A 79 -11.97 -0.33 -10.71
N LYS A 80 -12.95 0.56 -10.89
CA LYS A 80 -12.89 1.66 -11.86
C LYS A 80 -12.32 2.95 -11.26
N ASN A 81 -11.03 3.01 -10.93
CA ASN A 81 -10.20 4.21 -10.67
C ASN A 81 -10.77 5.36 -9.78
N ARG A 82 -11.95 5.21 -9.18
CA ARG A 82 -12.62 6.21 -8.34
C ARG A 82 -13.06 5.49 -7.06
N GLY A 83 -12.74 6.06 -5.91
CA GLY A 83 -13.02 5.44 -4.61
C GLY A 83 -12.12 4.28 -4.21
N ALA A 84 -11.05 4.00 -4.96
CA ALA A 84 -10.16 2.87 -4.67
C ALA A 84 -9.01 3.28 -3.75
N ILE A 85 -8.81 2.52 -2.68
CA ILE A 85 -7.63 2.57 -1.83
C ILE A 85 -6.75 1.38 -2.19
N ILE A 86 -5.48 1.64 -2.46
CA ILE A 86 -4.55 0.56 -2.80
C ILE A 86 -3.50 0.47 -1.71
N VAL A 87 -3.38 -0.70 -1.13
CA VAL A 87 -2.46 -1.00 -0.05
C VAL A 87 -1.49 -2.05 -0.53
N GLY A 88 -0.21 -1.93 -0.22
CA GLY A 88 0.71 -3.01 -0.57
C GLY A 88 2.15 -2.77 -0.19
N TYR A 89 2.97 -3.74 -0.54
CA TYR A 89 4.41 -3.60 -0.55
C TYR A 89 4.99 -4.36 -1.74
N GLN A 90 6.02 -3.79 -2.37
CA GLN A 90 6.65 -4.38 -3.54
C GLN A 90 8.13 -4.02 -3.61
N ARG A 91 8.84 -4.69 -4.51
CA ARG A 91 10.20 -4.28 -4.89
C ARG A 91 10.15 -2.89 -5.49
N TRP A 92 11.08 -2.04 -5.07
CA TRP A 92 11.18 -0.67 -5.53
C TRP A 92 12.47 -0.44 -6.28
N SER A 93 12.38 0.31 -7.37
CA SER A 93 13.48 0.93 -8.09
C SER A 93 13.16 2.40 -8.36
N GLN A 94 14.19 3.21 -8.51
CA GLN A 94 14.04 4.65 -8.77
C GLN A 94 13.17 4.90 -10.01
N GLY A 95 12.19 5.81 -9.88
CA GLY A 95 11.25 6.15 -10.94
C GLY A 95 10.01 5.25 -11.03
N THR A 96 9.88 4.23 -10.16
CA THR A 96 8.70 3.36 -10.13
C THR A 96 7.46 4.09 -9.60
N ASP A 97 6.39 4.14 -10.41
CA ASP A 97 5.04 4.52 -9.97
C ASP A 97 4.33 3.29 -9.38
N PHE A 98 4.53 3.07 -8.08
CA PHE A 98 3.99 1.92 -7.36
C PHE A 98 2.46 1.95 -7.23
N CYS A 99 1.84 3.13 -7.15
CA CYS A 99 0.37 3.25 -7.08
C CYS A 99 -0.29 2.90 -8.42
N LYS A 100 0.34 3.23 -9.55
CA LYS A 100 -0.13 2.81 -10.88
C LYS A 100 0.19 1.35 -11.17
N GLY A 101 1.41 0.92 -10.83
CA GLY A 101 1.85 -0.47 -11.00
C GLY A 101 0.96 -1.47 -10.27
N ALA A 102 0.51 -1.14 -9.06
CA ALA A 102 -0.38 -1.98 -8.26
C ALA A 102 -1.81 -2.14 -8.82
N THR A 103 -2.18 -1.41 -9.88
CA THR A 103 -3.52 -1.49 -10.52
C THR A 103 -3.52 -2.12 -11.90
N SER A 104 -2.41 -2.65 -12.37
CA SER A 104 -2.35 -3.34 -13.65
C SER A 104 -2.99 -4.74 -13.61
N SER A 105 -3.54 -5.18 -12.47
CA SER A 105 -4.09 -6.52 -12.23
C SER A 105 -5.30 -6.45 -11.27
N PRO A 106 -6.17 -7.48 -11.24
CA PRO A 106 -7.44 -7.48 -10.48
C PRO A 106 -7.27 -7.27 -8.96
N ALA A 107 -8.41 -7.06 -8.27
CA ALA A 107 -8.46 -6.77 -6.84
C ALA A 107 -7.70 -7.83 -6.03
N SER A 108 -6.49 -7.44 -5.60
CA SER A 108 -5.38 -8.27 -5.13
C SER A 108 -4.52 -8.92 -6.21
N SER A 109 -3.28 -8.43 -6.37
CA SER A 109 -2.28 -9.02 -7.26
C SER A 109 -0.96 -9.21 -6.54
N CYS A 110 -0.41 -10.42 -6.70
CA CYS A 110 0.98 -10.77 -6.60
C CYS A 110 1.41 -11.23 -8.01
#